data_AF-A0A1F1UA09-F1
#
_entry.id   AF-A0A1F1UA09-F1
#
_cell.length_a   1.000
_cell.length_b   1.000
_cell.length_c   1.000
_cell.angle_alpha   90.00
_cell.angle_beta   90.00
_cell.angle_gamma   90.00
#
_symmetry.space_group_name_H-M   'P 1'
#
loop_
_entity.id
_entity.type
_entity.pdbx_description
1 polymer ?
#
loop_
_entity_poly.entity_id
_entity_poly.type
_entity_poly.pdbx_seq_one_letter_code
_entity_poly.pdbx_strand_id
1 'polypeptide(L)'
;MRVRQLEIENFRGITKGRVVFQQRTLLVGGNNIGKSTVCEALELVLGPERLYRRPVIDEHDFSHGAYLGDEGGPREIRFRAVLTDLSDEQLRRFF
;
A
#
# COMPACT_ATOMS: atom_id res chain seq x y z
N MET A 1 14.01 -9.98 6.04
CA MET A 1 13.29 -8.91 5.33
C MET A 1 12.69 -7.91 6.31
N ARG A 2 12.78 -6.61 6.01
CA ARG A 2 12.11 -5.52 6.73
C ARG A 2 11.53 -4.50 5.74
N VAL A 3 10.41 -3.87 6.08
CA VAL A 3 9.89 -2.74 5.31
C VAL A 3 10.59 -1.47 5.81
N ARG A 4 11.22 -0.73 4.91
CA ARG A 4 11.91 0.53 5.22
C ARG A 4 11.06 1.75 4.85
N GLN A 5 10.28 1.62 3.80
CA GLN A 5 9.46 2.70 3.27
C GLN A 5 8.22 2.15 2.56
N LEU A 6 7.13 2.89 2.65
CA LEU A 6 5.94 2.72 1.83
C LEU A 6 5.50 4.07 1.28
N GLU A 7 5.28 4.14 -0.03
CA GLU A 7 4.58 5.24 -0.69
C GLU A 7 3.23 4.74 -1.19
N ILE A 8 2.19 5.55 -0.99
CA ILE A 8 0.80 5.25 -1.34
C ILE A 8 0.27 6.40 -2.18
N GLU A 9 -0.31 6.10 -3.33
CA GLU A 9 -1.01 7.07 -4.18
C GLU A 9 -2.43 6.56 -4.51
N ASN A 10 -3.42 7.44 -4.36
CA ASN A 10 -4.82 7.26 -4.72
C ASN A 10 -5.56 6.10 -4.01
N PHE A 11 -5.17 5.70 -2.79
CA PHE A 11 -5.79 4.60 -2.04
C PHE A 11 -6.56 5.09 -0.81
N ARG A 12 -7.88 4.88 -0.79
CA ARG A 12 -8.81 5.23 0.29
C ARG A 12 -8.59 6.67 0.80
N GLY A 13 -8.42 6.88 2.10
CA GLY A 13 -8.17 8.22 2.66
C GLY A 13 -6.83 8.87 2.23
N ILE A 14 -5.99 8.23 1.42
CA ILE A 14 -4.66 8.70 1.06
C ILE A 14 -4.58 9.02 -0.43
N THR A 15 -4.56 10.30 -0.79
CA THR A 15 -4.28 10.74 -2.17
C THR A 15 -2.80 10.59 -2.51
N LYS A 16 -1.90 11.03 -1.61
CA LYS A 16 -0.46 10.82 -1.70
C LYS A 16 0.15 10.80 -0.30
N GLY A 17 0.93 9.77 0.02
CA GLY A 17 1.52 9.62 1.34
C GLY A 17 2.81 8.81 1.31
N ARG A 18 3.70 9.09 2.26
CA ARG A 18 4.95 8.36 2.46
C ARG A 18 5.14 8.05 3.95
N VAL A 19 5.40 6.79 4.26
CA VAL A 19 5.74 6.32 5.60
C VAL A 19 7.16 5.77 5.58
N VAL A 20 7.98 6.25 6.52
CA VAL A 20 9.38 5.87 6.69
C VAL A 20 9.44 5.03 7.97
N PHE A 21 9.64 3.72 7.82
CA PHE A 21 9.65 2.78 8.94
C PHE A 21 11.04 2.69 9.57
N GLN A 22 11.06 2.68 10.90
CA GLN A 22 12.21 2.34 11.74
C GLN A 22 12.15 0.86 12.13
N GLN A 23 13.17 0.37 12.84
CA GLN A 23 13.22 -1.03 13.31
C GLN A 23 11.97 -1.44 14.12
N ARG A 24 11.40 -0.52 14.89
CA ARG A 24 10.10 -0.66 15.56
C ARG A 24 9.32 0.61 15.29
N THR A 25 8.16 0.49 14.66
CA THR A 25 7.32 1.64 14.29
C THR A 25 5.93 1.45 14.88
N LEU A 26 5.43 2.46 15.59
CA LEU A 26 4.07 2.50 16.10
C LEU A 26 3.31 3.61 15.37
N LEU A 27 2.17 3.27 14.76
CA LEU A 27 1.29 4.24 14.13
C LEU A 27 0.25 4.72 15.15
N VAL A 28 0.26 6.02 15.49
CA VAL A 28 -0.61 6.62 16.51
C VAL A 28 -1.42 7.77 15.89
N GLY A 29 -2.65 7.94 16.38
CA GLY A 29 -3.52 9.07 16.05
C GLY A 29 -5.01 8.71 16.04
N GLY A 30 -5.89 9.67 15.73
CA GLY A 30 -7.34 9.52 15.78
C GLY A 30 -7.93 8.47 14.83
N ASN A 31 -9.23 8.19 14.96
CA ASN A 31 -9.91 7.27 14.05
C ASN A 31 -9.99 7.84 12.63
N ASN A 32 -10.00 6.97 11.62
CA ASN A 32 -10.11 7.34 10.21
C ASN A 32 -8.97 8.17 9.58
N ILE A 33 -7.84 8.36 10.26
CA ILE A 33 -6.71 9.14 9.72
C ILE A 33 -5.77 8.37 8.77
N GLY A 34 -6.14 7.14 8.38
CA GLY A 34 -5.32 6.32 7.46
C GLY A 34 -4.36 5.32 8.11
N LYS A 35 -4.39 5.13 9.45
CA LYS A 35 -3.56 4.11 10.13
C LYS A 35 -3.79 2.70 9.57
N SER A 36 -5.05 2.26 9.52
CA SER A 36 -5.41 0.97 8.93
C SER A 36 -5.10 0.94 7.43
N THR A 37 -5.30 2.05 6.70
CA THR A 37 -4.97 2.16 5.27
C THR A 37 -3.49 1.86 4.98
N VAL A 38 -2.56 2.27 5.85
CA VAL A 38 -1.14 1.93 5.73
C VAL A 38 -0.93 0.42 5.86
N CYS A 39 -1.57 -0.23 6.84
CA CYS A 39 -1.48 -1.69 7.00
C CYS A 39 -2.07 -2.43 5.79
N GLU A 40 -3.21 -1.99 5.30
CA GLU A 40 -3.91 -2.58 4.15
C GLU A 40 -3.07 -2.47 2.87
N ALA A 41 -2.39 -1.33 2.65
CA ALA A 41 -1.47 -1.16 1.54
C ALA A 41 -0.24 -2.10 1.66
N LEU A 42 0.29 -2.33 2.86
CA LEU A 42 1.37 -3.30 3.07
C LEU A 42 0.90 -4.73 2.77
N GLU A 43 -0.32 -5.09 3.17
CA GLU A 43 -0.90 -6.39 2.87
C GLU A 43 -1.13 -6.59 1.37
N LEU A 44 -1.53 -5.55 0.63
CA LEU A 44 -1.66 -5.65 -0.83
C LEU A 44 -0.31 -5.85 -1.53
N VAL A 45 0.79 -5.30 -0.99
CA VAL A 45 2.13 -5.45 -1.56
C VAL A 45 2.80 -6.76 -1.15
N LEU A 46 2.62 -7.20 0.11
CA LEU A 46 3.40 -8.29 0.71
C LEU A 46 2.58 -9.53 1.02
N GLY A 47 1.26 -9.44 1.01
CA GLY A 47 0.33 -10.51 1.36
C GLY A 47 -0.09 -11.31 0.13
N PRO A 48 0.51 -12.47 -0.15
CA PRO A 48 0.15 -13.29 -1.31
C PRO A 48 -1.33 -13.69 -1.31
N GLU A 49 -1.90 -13.89 -0.12
CA GLU A 49 -3.31 -14.27 0.07
C GLU A 49 -4.30 -13.24 -0.46
N ARG A 50 -3.93 -11.95 -0.42
CA ARG A 50 -4.85 -10.87 -0.76
C ARG A 50 -5.06 -10.70 -2.26
N LEU A 51 -4.08 -11.15 -3.07
CA LEU A 51 -4.18 -11.18 -4.52
C LEU A 51 -5.14 -12.27 -5.04
N TYR A 52 -5.51 -13.25 -4.21
CA TYR A 52 -6.49 -14.27 -4.59
C TYR A 52 -7.94 -13.80 -4.44
N ARG A 53 -8.18 -12.67 -3.76
CA ARG A 53 -9.52 -12.09 -3.66
C ARG A 53 -9.91 -11.48 -5.02
N ARG A 54 -11.13 -11.75 -5.49
CA ARG A 54 -11.66 -11.17 -6.73
C ARG A 54 -12.94 -10.35 -6.45
N PRO A 55 -12.95 -9.05 -6.76
CA PRO A 55 -11.80 -8.25 -7.22
C PRO A 55 -10.79 -8.00 -6.08
N VAL A 56 -9.52 -7.73 -6.44
CA VAL A 56 -8.45 -7.45 -5.45
C VAL A 56 -8.68 -6.10 -4.76
N ILE A 57 -9.20 -5.14 -5.53
CA ILE A 57 -9.63 -3.80 -5.11
C ILE A 57 -10.98 -3.49 -5.74
N ASP A 58 -11.75 -2.59 -5.15
CA ASP A 58 -13.01 -2.08 -5.72
C ASP A 58 -13.03 -0.54 -5.82
N GLU A 59 -14.14 0.02 -6.30
CA GLU A 59 -14.30 1.46 -6.51
C GLU A 59 -14.16 2.28 -5.22
N HIS A 60 -14.43 1.68 -4.05
CA HIS A 60 -14.31 2.32 -2.75
C HIS A 60 -12.87 2.36 -2.24
N ASP A 61 -11.98 1.55 -2.80
CA ASP A 61 -10.55 1.60 -2.51
C ASP A 61 -9.87 2.81 -3.15
N PHE A 62 -10.50 3.50 -4.11
CA PHE A 62 -9.95 4.71 -4.72
C PHE A 62 -10.09 5.91 -3.79
N SER A 63 -9.09 6.79 -3.84
CA SER A 63 -9.12 7.99 -3.01
C SER A 63 -10.31 8.87 -3.35
N HIS A 64 -11.10 9.20 -2.32
CA HIS A 64 -12.37 9.92 -2.45
C HIS A 64 -13.39 9.24 -3.39
N GLY A 65 -13.26 7.92 -3.61
CA GLY A 65 -14.09 7.19 -4.58
C GLY A 65 -13.83 7.61 -6.04
N ALA A 66 -12.74 8.33 -6.32
CA ALA A 66 -12.42 8.80 -7.66
C ALA A 66 -11.67 7.70 -8.43
N TYR A 67 -12.40 6.73 -8.97
CA TYR A 67 -11.85 5.62 -9.75
C TYR A 67 -11.65 5.95 -11.24
N LEU A 68 -12.19 7.08 -11.71
CA LEU A 68 -11.92 7.65 -13.03
C LEU A 68 -11.00 8.87 -12.89
N GLY A 69 -10.06 9.02 -13.83
CA GLY A 69 -9.25 10.21 -14.01
C GLY A 69 -9.97 11.28 -14.85
N ASP A 70 -9.33 12.44 -14.99
CA ASP A 70 -9.93 13.64 -15.61
C ASP A 70 -10.33 13.44 -17.08
N GLU A 71 -9.64 12.55 -17.79
CA GLU A 71 -9.93 12.19 -19.19
C GLU A 71 -10.92 11.01 -19.32
N GLY A 72 -11.55 10.58 -18.21
CA GLY A 72 -12.47 9.45 -18.17
C GLY A 72 -11.81 8.07 -18.19
N GLY A 73 -10.47 8.00 -18.24
CA GLY A 73 -9.71 6.76 -18.09
C GLY A 73 -9.68 6.25 -16.64
N PRO A 74 -9.35 4.97 -16.40
CA PRO A 74 -9.22 4.45 -15.04
C PRO A 74 -8.08 5.16 -14.31
N ARG A 75 -8.33 5.51 -13.04
CA ARG A 75 -7.28 6.04 -12.16
C ARG A 75 -6.37 4.89 -11.70
N GLU A 76 -5.10 5.17 -11.50
CA GLU A 76 -4.15 4.19 -10.97
C GLU A 76 -4.05 4.31 -9.44
N ILE A 77 -4.16 3.18 -8.73
CA ILE A 77 -3.72 3.05 -7.34
C ILE A 77 -2.28 2.54 -7.37
N ARG A 78 -1.36 3.27 -6.72
CA ARG A 78 0.05 2.92 -6.74
C ARG A 78 0.59 2.72 -5.33
N PHE A 79 1.29 1.61 -5.16
CA PHE A 79 2.05 1.32 -3.95
C PHE A 79 3.51 1.11 -4.31
N ARG A 80 4.42 1.73 -3.57
CA ARG A 80 5.85 1.46 -3.66
C ARG A 80 6.39 1.14 -2.28
N ALA A 81 6.80 -0.11 -2.08
CA ALA A 81 7.48 -0.54 -0.87
C ALA A 81 8.98 -0.69 -1.13
N VAL A 82 9.80 -0.28 -0.15
CA VAL A 82 11.23 -0.57 -0.13
C VAL A 82 11.48 -1.59 0.97
N LEU A 83 12.05 -2.73 0.58
CA LEU A 83 12.40 -3.82 1.49
C LEU A 83 13.91 -3.85 1.69
N THR A 84 14.33 -4.05 2.94
CA THR A 84 15.75 -4.20 3.32
C THR A 84 15.93 -5.53 4.07
N ASP A 85 17.18 -5.87 4.38
CA ASP A 85 17.55 -7.07 5.15
C ASP A 85 16.95 -8.36 4.54
N LEU A 86 16.91 -8.46 3.21
CA LEU A 86 16.44 -9.65 2.49
C LEU A 86 17.42 -10.81 2.71
N SER A 87 16.92 -12.02 2.94
CA SER A 87 17.76 -13.22 2.91
C SER A 87 18.16 -13.57 1.47
N ASP A 88 19.17 -14.42 1.29
CA ASP A 88 19.60 -14.89 -0.04
C ASP A 88 18.47 -15.57 -0.81
N GLU A 89 17.61 -16.31 -0.10
CA GLU A 89 16.42 -16.93 -0.68
C GLU A 89 15.43 -15.87 -1.18
N GLN A 90 15.20 -14.81 -0.38
CA GLN A 90 14.29 -13.71 -0.75
C GLN A 90 14.85 -12.91 -1.92
N LEU A 91 16.15 -12.64 -1.96
CA LEU A 91 16.81 -11.96 -3.07
C LEU A 91 16.58 -12.70 -4.40
N ARG A 92 16.75 -14.03 -4.41
CA ARG A 92 16.49 -14.88 -5.60
C ARG A 92 15.01 -14.94 -6.02
N ARG A 93 14.07 -14.58 -5.15
CA ARG A 93 12.64 -14.57 -5.48
C ARG A 93 12.19 -13.24 -6.08
N PHE A 94 12.85 -12.14 -5.72
CA PHE A 94 12.51 -10.80 -6.20
C PHE A 94 13.34 -10.33 -7.39
N PHE A 95 14.49 -10.96 -7.67
CA PHE A 95 15.34 -10.77 -8.85
C PHE A 95 15.43 -12.06 -9.66
#